data_AF-A0A433JEK3-F1
#
_entry.id   AF-A0A433JEK3-F1
#
_cell.length_a   1.000
_cell.length_b   1.000
_cell.length_c   1.000
_cell.angle_alpha   90.00
_cell.angle_beta   90.00
_cell.angle_gamma   90.00
#
_symmetry.space_group_name_H-M   'P 1'
#
loop_
_entity.id
_entity.type
_entity.pdbx_description
1 polymer ?
#
loop_
_entity_poly.entity_id
_entity_poly.type
_entity_poly.pdbx_seq_one_letter_code
_entity_poly.pdbx_strand_id
1 'polypeptide(L)'
;MVQSEDPAIRRKVAEHPKTRPELLYFLAADAAAEVRRAIATNAGTPRQADLMLAKDREVMVRRAVAQKIARLLPELTANQAAQIEKLTVECLETLARDQASEVRGILAEALKSLPNAPQGLVNTLARDVELSVCSPILQHSPILTDEDLADIILKGPVSGAMTAIASRHNVSAQVADAIARSNDEAAVTALLGNSSAQVREDTLDRILDRAPQHEPWHSPLVRRPRLPLRAVARLASFVADNLLKVLQDRDDLDPAAVRTLAEAVRQRVEQAAGGTAARGPVDFGDELLAGAAGPEKTVEKPVDRAKRLAKEGKLTEKLLEGSMVEGDRAFVMAGLAELSQIPLPIVDRIVGTHAPRAVTALVWRAGLTMRFARQAQLRLAQIPPKTALNSRDGTSYPMSDDEMRWQLEFFGVEEKA
;
A
#
# COMPACT_ATOMS: atom_id res chain seq x y z
N MET A 1 40.68 -12.38 44.04
CA MET A 1 40.44 -11.77 42.71
C MET A 1 39.30 -10.76 42.73
N VAL A 2 38.11 -11.11 43.23
CA VAL A 2 36.95 -10.20 43.30
C VAL A 2 37.17 -8.99 44.22
N GLN A 3 38.00 -9.11 45.26
CA GLN A 3 38.41 -8.02 46.16
C GLN A 3 39.78 -7.42 45.81
N SER A 4 40.32 -7.69 44.61
CA SER A 4 41.61 -7.10 44.20
C SER A 4 41.50 -5.59 44.11
N GLU A 5 42.52 -4.84 44.52
CA GLU A 5 42.54 -3.37 44.37
C GLU A 5 42.57 -2.95 42.89
N ASP A 6 43.15 -3.77 42.01
CA ASP A 6 43.24 -3.51 40.57
C ASP A 6 41.88 -3.76 39.87
N PRO A 7 41.25 -2.71 39.30
CA PRO A 7 40.00 -2.84 38.56
C PRO A 7 40.12 -3.74 37.32
N ALA A 8 41.30 -3.85 36.70
CA ALA A 8 41.50 -4.73 35.54
C ALA A 8 41.36 -6.21 35.91
N ILE A 9 41.81 -6.59 37.12
CA ILE A 9 41.65 -7.96 37.64
C ILE A 9 40.18 -8.24 37.94
N ARG A 10 39.47 -7.30 38.58
CA ARG A 10 38.03 -7.45 38.88
C ARG A 10 37.21 -7.51 37.59
N ARG A 11 37.56 -6.71 36.58
CA ARG A 11 36.94 -6.72 35.25
C ARG A 11 37.10 -8.07 34.55
N LYS A 12 38.29 -8.70 34.61
CA LYS A 12 38.50 -10.06 34.06
C LYS A 12 37.58 -11.09 34.71
N VAL A 13 37.32 -10.96 36.02
CA VAL A 13 36.33 -11.83 36.71
C VAL A 13 34.91 -11.53 36.22
N ALA A 14 34.57 -10.26 36.04
CA ALA A 14 33.27 -9.82 35.51
C ALA A 14 33.01 -10.30 34.06
N GLU A 15 34.02 -10.34 33.21
CA GLU A 15 33.91 -10.77 31.80
C GLU A 15 33.83 -12.30 31.66
N HIS A 16 34.27 -13.06 32.67
CA HIS A 16 34.39 -14.51 32.54
C HIS A 16 33.00 -15.21 32.51
N PRO A 17 32.70 -16.04 31.48
CA PRO A 17 31.36 -16.62 31.28
C PRO A 17 30.87 -17.55 32.38
N LYS A 18 31.78 -18.19 33.13
CA LYS A 18 31.46 -19.13 34.22
C LYS A 18 31.53 -18.50 35.61
N THR A 19 31.62 -17.17 35.70
CA THR A 19 31.62 -16.50 37.00
C THR A 19 30.29 -16.73 37.69
N ARG A 20 30.35 -17.09 38.98
CA ARG A 20 29.16 -17.40 39.77
C ARG A 20 28.25 -16.16 39.89
N PRO A 21 26.91 -16.30 39.76
CA PRO A 21 25.98 -15.17 39.82
C PRO A 21 26.12 -14.30 41.08
N GLU A 22 26.45 -14.88 42.23
CA GLU A 22 26.62 -14.16 43.51
C GLU A 22 27.83 -13.22 43.46
N LEU A 23 28.90 -13.62 42.77
CA LEU A 23 30.08 -12.77 42.56
C LEU A 23 29.79 -11.65 41.57
N LEU A 24 28.98 -11.93 40.54
CA LEU A 24 28.53 -10.91 39.58
C LEU A 24 27.63 -9.88 40.27
N TYR A 25 26.73 -10.33 41.15
CA TYR A 25 25.90 -9.47 41.97
C TYR A 25 26.72 -8.57 42.89
N PHE A 26 27.72 -9.14 43.60
CA PHE A 26 28.61 -8.37 44.46
C PHE A 26 29.38 -7.28 43.66
N LEU A 27 29.88 -7.61 42.47
CA LEU A 27 30.61 -6.67 41.60
C LEU A 27 29.70 -5.66 40.88
N ALA A 28 28.37 -5.81 40.93
CA ALA A 28 27.46 -4.84 40.34
C ALA A 28 27.54 -3.46 41.02
N ALA A 29 28.01 -3.40 42.27
CA ALA A 29 28.24 -2.17 43.04
C ALA A 29 29.71 -1.67 42.99
N ASP A 30 30.54 -2.20 42.09
CA ASP A 30 31.97 -1.85 42.01
C ASP A 30 32.18 -0.34 41.79
N ALA A 31 33.24 0.24 42.37
CA ALA A 31 33.58 1.64 42.17
C ALA A 31 33.90 1.98 40.69
N ALA A 32 34.56 1.06 39.98
CA ALA A 32 35.01 1.23 38.62
C ALA A 32 33.90 0.95 37.59
N ALA A 33 33.58 1.94 36.76
CA ALA A 33 32.53 1.83 35.74
C ALA A 33 32.81 0.72 34.71
N GLU A 34 34.08 0.47 34.39
CA GLU A 34 34.44 -0.59 33.43
C GLU A 34 34.13 -2.00 33.94
N VAL A 35 34.22 -2.23 35.26
CA VAL A 35 33.85 -3.51 35.90
C VAL A 35 32.33 -3.66 35.83
N ARG A 36 31.58 -2.63 36.25
CA ARG A 36 30.11 -2.63 36.20
C ARG A 36 29.58 -2.83 34.77
N ARG A 37 30.22 -2.22 33.78
CA ARG A 37 29.90 -2.43 32.35
C ARG A 37 30.15 -3.87 31.91
N ALA A 38 31.27 -4.48 32.33
CA ALA A 38 31.53 -5.88 32.03
C ALA A 38 30.45 -6.81 32.64
N ILE A 39 30.01 -6.54 33.87
CA ILE A 39 28.88 -7.24 34.50
C ILE A 39 27.59 -7.06 33.68
N ALA A 40 27.27 -5.85 33.23
CA ALA A 40 26.09 -5.57 32.41
C ALA A 40 26.08 -6.35 31.08
N THR A 41 27.25 -6.66 30.51
CA THR A 41 27.37 -7.45 29.28
C THR A 41 27.41 -8.96 29.51
N ASN A 42 27.62 -9.43 30.74
CA ASN A 42 27.74 -10.85 31.05
C ASN A 42 26.36 -11.54 31.08
N ALA A 43 26.24 -12.65 30.35
CA ALA A 43 25.01 -13.43 30.23
C ALA A 43 24.59 -14.09 31.56
N GLY A 44 25.56 -14.43 32.43
CA GLY A 44 25.33 -15.03 33.75
C GLY A 44 24.94 -14.03 34.84
N THR A 45 24.89 -12.73 34.53
CA THR A 45 24.52 -11.70 35.51
C THR A 45 23.04 -11.87 35.91
N PRO A 46 22.75 -12.00 37.22
CA PRO A 46 21.39 -12.22 37.72
C PRO A 46 20.51 -10.97 37.56
N ARG A 47 19.18 -11.15 37.52
CA ARG A 47 18.22 -10.06 37.27
C ARG A 47 18.25 -8.96 38.32
N GLN A 48 18.55 -9.28 39.57
CA GLN A 48 18.75 -8.30 40.64
C GLN A 48 19.92 -7.35 40.31
N ALA A 49 21.01 -7.88 39.74
CA ALA A 49 22.16 -7.07 39.34
C ALA A 49 21.84 -6.25 38.08
N ASP A 50 21.15 -6.82 37.09
CA ASP A 50 20.69 -6.08 35.90
C ASP A 50 19.81 -4.86 36.32
N LEU A 51 18.92 -5.03 37.30
CA LEU A 51 18.08 -3.94 37.83
C LEU A 51 18.91 -2.85 38.55
N MET A 52 19.92 -3.23 39.33
CA MET A 52 20.84 -2.26 39.94
C MET A 52 21.61 -1.46 38.88
N LEU A 53 22.13 -2.16 37.86
CA LEU A 53 22.90 -1.56 36.77
C LEU A 53 22.04 -0.73 35.81
N ALA A 54 20.74 -1.00 35.72
CA ALA A 54 19.79 -0.14 35.01
C ALA A 54 19.61 1.24 35.67
N LYS A 55 19.95 1.36 36.95
CA LYS A 55 19.93 2.61 37.73
C LYS A 55 21.34 3.21 37.89
N ASP A 56 22.33 2.73 37.14
CA ASP A 56 23.73 3.17 37.25
C ASP A 56 23.89 4.66 36.91
N ARG A 57 24.86 5.32 37.54
CA ARG A 57 25.22 6.71 37.23
C ARG A 57 25.78 6.88 35.80
N GLU A 58 26.47 5.86 35.28
CA GLU A 58 27.10 5.91 33.96
C GLU A 58 26.17 5.43 32.85
N VAL A 59 25.95 6.29 31.85
CA VAL A 59 25.10 5.99 30.68
C VAL A 59 25.59 4.73 29.95
N MET A 60 26.91 4.55 29.83
CA MET A 60 27.50 3.40 29.15
C MET A 60 27.20 2.06 29.83
N VAL A 61 26.99 2.05 31.15
CA VAL A 61 26.57 0.85 31.88
C VAL A 61 25.10 0.58 31.62
N ARG A 62 24.22 1.59 31.75
CA ARG A 62 22.78 1.45 31.49
C ARG A 62 22.50 1.01 30.05
N ARG A 63 23.23 1.57 29.08
CA ARG A 63 23.21 1.16 27.68
C ARG A 63 23.57 -0.32 27.50
N ALA A 64 24.60 -0.81 28.19
CA ALA A 64 25.00 -2.22 28.11
C ALA A 64 23.90 -3.15 28.65
N VAL A 65 23.21 -2.77 29.73
CA VAL A 65 22.04 -3.49 30.25
C VAL A 65 20.90 -3.49 29.22
N ALA A 66 20.56 -2.34 28.65
CA ALA A 66 19.52 -2.24 27.62
C ALA A 66 19.83 -3.12 26.40
N GLN A 67 21.07 -3.15 25.91
CA GLN A 67 21.51 -4.01 24.80
C GLN A 67 21.48 -5.50 25.16
N LYS A 68 21.80 -5.86 26.40
CA LYS A 68 21.66 -7.24 26.87
C LYS A 68 20.20 -7.65 26.89
N ILE A 69 19.31 -6.85 27.48
CA ILE A 69 17.88 -7.15 27.55
C ILE A 69 17.26 -7.21 26.15
N ALA A 70 17.60 -6.25 25.27
CA ALA A 70 17.17 -6.22 23.88
C ALA A 70 17.49 -7.53 23.12
N ARG A 71 18.66 -8.12 23.35
CA ARG A 71 19.05 -9.40 22.75
C ARG A 71 18.30 -10.60 23.31
N LEU A 72 17.88 -10.54 24.57
CA LEU A 72 17.17 -11.63 25.24
C LEU A 72 15.65 -11.60 24.97
N LEU A 73 15.11 -10.45 24.58
CA LEU A 73 13.66 -10.28 24.34
C LEU A 73 13.07 -11.21 23.26
N PRO A 74 13.71 -11.43 22.09
CA PRO A 74 13.18 -12.33 21.06
C PRO A 74 13.10 -13.80 21.48
N GLU A 75 13.98 -14.25 22.39
CA GLU A 75 14.03 -15.65 22.84
C GLU A 75 12.93 -16.00 23.86
N LEU A 76 12.22 -14.99 24.40
CA LEU A 76 11.22 -15.15 25.47
C LEU A 76 9.80 -15.51 24.97
N THR A 77 9.62 -15.95 23.72
CA THR A 77 8.29 -16.05 23.09
C THR A 77 7.36 -17.15 23.64
N ALA A 78 6.07 -16.79 23.69
CA ALA A 78 4.84 -17.54 23.99
C ALA A 78 4.69 -18.18 25.39
N ASN A 79 5.58 -19.10 25.80
CA ASN A 79 5.44 -19.79 27.11
C ASN A 79 6.26 -19.14 28.24
N GLN A 80 7.25 -18.32 27.90
CA GLN A 80 8.14 -17.63 28.86
C GLN A 80 7.77 -16.15 29.10
N ALA A 81 6.73 -15.65 28.43
CA ALA A 81 6.21 -14.30 28.62
C ALA A 81 5.61 -14.09 30.03
N ALA A 82 4.99 -15.12 30.59
CA ALA A 82 4.57 -15.14 32.01
C ALA A 82 5.77 -15.20 32.98
N GLN A 83 6.95 -15.50 32.45
CA GLN A 83 8.23 -15.65 33.14
C GLN A 83 9.14 -14.44 32.95
N ILE A 84 8.63 -13.32 32.38
CA ILE A 84 9.25 -12.02 32.61
C ILE A 84 9.14 -11.78 34.10
N GLU A 85 10.18 -12.18 34.84
CA GLU A 85 10.25 -11.98 36.28
C GLU A 85 9.95 -10.52 36.57
N LYS A 86 9.24 -10.23 37.68
CA LYS A 86 8.92 -8.87 38.14
C LYS A 86 10.12 -7.91 38.02
N LEU A 87 11.32 -8.41 38.29
CA LEU A 87 12.57 -7.66 38.18
C LEU A 87 12.95 -7.27 36.75
N THR A 88 12.64 -8.10 35.75
CA THR A 88 12.87 -7.80 34.34
C THR A 88 11.89 -6.73 33.85
N VAL A 89 10.62 -6.78 34.27
CA VAL A 89 9.65 -5.70 33.99
C VAL A 89 10.12 -4.39 34.62
N GLU A 90 10.51 -4.41 35.90
CA GLU A 90 10.99 -3.21 36.59
C GLU A 90 12.25 -2.64 35.93
N CYS A 91 13.15 -3.51 35.44
CA CYS A 91 14.35 -3.09 34.72
C CYS A 91 13.99 -2.41 33.38
N LEU A 92 13.09 -3.00 32.59
CA LEU A 92 12.58 -2.41 31.35
C LEU A 92 11.90 -1.07 31.60
N GLU A 93 11.06 -0.99 32.63
CA GLU A 93 10.36 0.23 33.04
C GLU A 93 11.31 1.33 33.52
N THR A 94 12.41 0.96 34.18
CA THR A 94 13.46 1.89 34.59
C THR A 94 14.17 2.45 33.36
N LEU A 95 14.62 1.57 32.45
CA LEU A 95 15.36 1.94 31.25
C LEU A 95 14.50 2.71 30.23
N ALA A 96 13.19 2.47 30.17
CA ALA A 96 12.30 3.24 29.31
C ALA A 96 12.00 4.65 29.83
N ARG A 97 12.31 4.93 31.11
CA ARG A 97 12.26 6.27 31.71
C ARG A 97 13.66 6.87 31.90
N ASP A 98 14.67 6.28 31.26
CA ASP A 98 16.04 6.77 31.32
C ASP A 98 16.13 8.19 30.73
N GLN A 99 17.02 9.01 31.30
CA GLN A 99 17.27 10.36 30.79
C GLN A 99 17.94 10.33 29.41
N ALA A 100 18.76 9.31 29.12
CA ALA A 100 19.44 9.15 27.85
C ALA A 100 18.52 8.55 26.78
N SER A 101 18.25 9.32 25.71
CA SER A 101 17.43 8.87 24.58
C SER A 101 17.99 7.65 23.86
N GLU A 102 19.33 7.50 23.81
CA GLU A 102 19.98 6.30 23.25
C GLU A 102 19.56 5.01 23.97
N VAL A 103 19.41 5.05 25.29
CA VAL A 103 19.01 3.89 26.10
C VAL A 103 17.55 3.54 25.82
N ARG A 104 16.67 4.55 25.81
CA ARG A 104 15.25 4.38 25.47
C ARG A 104 15.07 3.87 24.03
N GLY A 105 15.87 4.37 23.10
CA GLY A 105 15.86 3.98 21.68
C GLY A 105 16.24 2.51 21.47
N ILE A 106 17.20 1.99 22.23
CA ILE A 106 17.55 0.55 22.20
C ILE A 106 16.35 -0.31 22.62
N LEU A 107 15.63 0.10 23.65
CA LEU A 107 14.41 -0.61 24.07
C LEU A 107 13.30 -0.48 23.04
N ALA A 108 13.07 0.71 22.50
CA ALA A 108 12.07 0.92 21.45
C ALA A 108 12.32 -0.01 20.25
N GLU A 109 13.56 -0.08 19.79
CA GLU A 109 13.95 -0.94 18.67
C GLU A 109 13.75 -2.43 18.98
N ALA A 110 14.01 -2.86 20.21
CA ALA A 110 13.81 -4.25 20.64
C ALA A 110 12.33 -4.63 20.81
N LEU A 111 11.50 -3.70 21.29
CA LEU A 111 10.09 -3.94 21.62
C LEU A 111 9.14 -3.74 20.43
N LYS A 112 9.59 -3.05 19.37
CA LYS A 112 8.71 -2.58 18.28
C LYS A 112 7.91 -3.65 17.56
N SER A 113 8.33 -4.90 17.57
CA SER A 113 7.64 -5.99 16.88
C SER A 113 7.18 -7.11 17.82
N LEU A 114 7.30 -6.92 19.14
CA LEU A 114 6.95 -7.96 20.12
C LEU A 114 5.44 -7.95 20.43
N PRO A 115 4.72 -9.05 20.14
CA PRO A 115 3.26 -9.12 20.31
C PRO A 115 2.80 -9.25 21.77
N ASN A 116 3.72 -9.51 22.69
CA ASN A 116 3.49 -9.70 24.12
C ASN A 116 4.20 -8.63 24.97
N ALA A 117 4.62 -7.52 24.36
CA ALA A 117 5.25 -6.43 25.09
C ALA A 117 4.28 -5.81 26.12
N PRO A 118 4.76 -5.40 27.32
CA PRO A 118 3.91 -4.74 28.29
C PRO A 118 3.28 -3.46 27.74
N GLN A 119 1.95 -3.37 27.74
CA GLN A 119 1.21 -2.25 27.15
C GLN A 119 1.64 -0.89 27.71
N GLY A 120 1.84 -0.78 29.03
CA GLY A 120 2.28 0.46 29.68
C GLY A 120 3.66 0.94 29.17
N LEU A 121 4.56 0.01 28.86
CA LEU A 121 5.89 0.30 28.33
C LEU A 121 5.82 0.81 26.89
N VAL A 122 5.06 0.11 26.04
CA VAL A 122 4.81 0.51 24.64
C VAL A 122 4.17 1.90 24.61
N ASN A 123 3.16 2.15 25.44
CA ASN A 123 2.49 3.45 25.51
C ASN A 123 3.41 4.58 25.98
N THR A 124 4.35 4.29 26.89
CA THR A 124 5.35 5.27 27.34
C THR A 124 6.31 5.63 26.20
N LEU A 125 6.87 4.63 25.52
CA LEU A 125 7.82 4.85 24.42
C LEU A 125 7.14 5.47 23.18
N ALA A 126 5.88 5.14 22.90
CA ALA A 126 5.11 5.73 21.80
C ALA A 126 4.86 7.24 21.97
N ARG A 127 4.86 7.72 23.22
CA ARG A 127 4.65 9.13 23.58
C ARG A 127 5.95 9.83 23.99
N ASP A 128 7.10 9.25 23.63
CA ASP A 128 8.39 9.84 23.91
C ASP A 128 8.58 11.17 23.18
N VAL A 129 9.34 12.07 23.80
CA VAL A 129 9.68 13.39 23.27
C VAL A 129 10.76 13.33 22.17
N GLU A 130 11.41 12.17 22.01
CA GLU A 130 12.44 11.94 21.01
C GLU A 130 11.91 11.05 19.87
N LEU A 131 12.03 11.54 18.64
CA LEU A 131 11.57 10.80 17.44
C LEU A 131 12.27 9.45 17.30
N SER A 132 13.57 9.38 17.64
CA SER A 132 14.37 8.14 17.59
C SER A 132 13.83 7.04 18.50
N VAL A 133 13.03 7.40 19.51
CA VAL A 133 12.43 6.46 20.47
C VAL A 133 11.00 6.12 20.07
N CYS A 134 10.17 7.11 19.75
CA CYS A 134 8.76 6.84 19.44
C CYS A 134 8.54 6.28 18.04
N SER A 135 9.36 6.66 17.04
CA SER A 135 9.18 6.25 15.64
C SER A 135 9.12 4.73 15.43
N PRO A 136 10.06 3.91 15.97
CA PRO A 136 9.99 2.45 15.78
C PRO A 136 8.71 1.85 16.34
N ILE A 137 8.28 2.32 17.52
CA ILE A 137 7.08 1.85 18.20
C ILE A 137 5.83 2.24 17.40
N LEU A 138 5.72 3.52 17.03
CA LEU A 138 4.59 4.03 16.25
C LEU A 138 4.48 3.39 14.88
N GLN A 139 5.58 2.95 14.27
CA GLN A 139 5.56 2.34 12.93
C GLN A 139 5.27 0.83 12.94
N HIS A 140 5.71 0.09 13.96
CA HIS A 140 5.72 -1.37 13.92
C HIS A 140 4.94 -2.07 15.03
N SER A 141 4.67 -1.40 16.16
CA SER A 141 4.10 -2.08 17.33
C SER A 141 2.72 -2.66 17.05
N PRO A 142 2.49 -3.98 17.26
CA PRO A 142 1.18 -4.60 17.12
C PRO A 142 0.26 -4.34 18.32
N ILE A 143 0.80 -3.76 19.40
CA ILE A 143 0.08 -3.53 20.66
C ILE A 143 -0.77 -2.25 20.62
N LEU A 144 -0.37 -1.26 19.83
CA LEU A 144 -1.07 0.02 19.73
C LEU A 144 -2.39 -0.15 18.97
N THR A 145 -3.48 0.25 19.60
CA THR A 145 -4.81 0.27 18.98
C THR A 145 -5.02 1.52 18.14
N ASP A 146 -6.03 1.50 17.27
CA ASP A 146 -6.42 2.68 16.50
C ASP A 146 -6.83 3.86 17.40
N GLU A 147 -7.42 3.58 18.56
CA GLU A 147 -7.77 4.58 19.58
C GLU A 147 -6.51 5.21 20.19
N ASP A 148 -5.50 4.39 20.52
CA ASP A 148 -4.22 4.89 21.02
C ASP A 148 -3.53 5.79 19.98
N LEU A 149 -3.52 5.38 18.71
CA LEU A 149 -2.90 6.15 17.63
C LEU A 149 -3.65 7.47 17.39
N ALA A 150 -4.97 7.45 17.39
CA ALA A 150 -5.79 8.65 17.25
C ALA A 150 -5.60 9.62 18.43
N ASP A 151 -5.51 9.11 19.67
CA ASP A 151 -5.21 9.91 20.87
C ASP A 151 -3.83 10.58 20.77
N ILE A 152 -2.81 9.85 20.30
CA ILE A 152 -1.46 10.39 20.10
C ILE A 152 -1.47 11.51 19.06
N ILE A 153 -2.16 11.32 17.92
CA ILE A 153 -2.31 12.35 16.88
C ILE A 153 -3.02 13.59 17.45
N LEU A 154 -4.13 13.40 18.17
CA LEU A 154 -4.93 14.49 18.72
C LEU A 154 -4.15 15.36 19.72
N LYS A 155 -3.28 14.74 20.53
CA LYS A 155 -2.45 15.44 21.51
C LYS A 155 -1.28 16.22 20.91
N GLY A 156 -1.02 16.06 19.61
CA GLY A 156 0.08 16.73 18.92
C GLY A 156 1.43 16.12 19.30
N PRO A 157 1.85 15.01 18.66
CA PRO A 157 3.08 14.34 18.99
C PRO A 157 4.29 15.11 18.44
N VAL A 158 5.48 14.63 18.75
CA VAL A 158 6.74 15.20 18.24
C VAL A 158 6.79 15.21 16.71
N SER A 159 7.51 16.17 16.13
CA SER A 159 7.67 16.26 14.67
C SER A 159 8.17 14.94 14.08
N GLY A 160 7.49 14.45 13.05
CA GLY A 160 7.80 13.16 12.40
C GLY A 160 7.08 11.94 13.00
N ALA A 161 6.50 12.04 14.19
CA ALA A 161 5.75 10.92 14.79
C ALA A 161 4.50 10.55 13.97
N MET A 162 3.77 11.55 13.47
CA MET A 162 2.61 11.31 12.60
C MET A 162 3.03 10.64 11.27
N THR A 163 4.20 10.97 10.74
CA THR A 163 4.78 10.30 9.55
C THR A 163 5.09 8.83 9.84
N ALA A 164 5.56 8.49 11.04
CA ALA A 164 5.77 7.11 11.46
C ALA A 164 4.44 6.34 11.56
N ILE A 165 3.38 6.95 12.10
CA ILE A 165 2.03 6.38 12.13
C ILE A 165 1.48 6.17 10.71
N ALA A 166 1.65 7.16 9.83
CA ALA A 166 1.21 7.10 8.44
C ALA A 166 1.92 5.99 7.63
N SER A 167 3.13 5.61 8.04
CA SER A 167 3.97 4.60 7.40
C SER A 167 3.77 3.19 7.96
N ARG A 168 2.81 2.99 8.88
CA ARG A 168 2.45 1.66 9.41
C ARG A 168 1.87 0.76 8.32
N HIS A 169 2.02 -0.55 8.50
CA HIS A 169 1.25 -1.51 7.71
C HIS A 169 -0.22 -1.48 8.17
N ASN A 170 -1.16 -1.46 7.22
CA ASN A 170 -2.60 -1.51 7.48
C ASN A 170 -3.14 -0.36 8.36
N VAL A 171 -2.89 0.89 7.94
CA VAL A 171 -3.50 2.07 8.58
C VAL A 171 -5.02 2.06 8.35
N SER A 172 -5.80 2.11 9.43
CA SER A 172 -7.26 2.11 9.35
C SER A 172 -7.83 3.45 8.89
N ALA A 173 -9.10 3.44 8.48
CA ALA A 173 -9.82 4.64 8.07
C ALA A 173 -9.91 5.72 9.16
N GLN A 174 -10.00 5.32 10.43
CA GLN A 174 -10.07 6.25 11.55
C GLN A 174 -8.76 6.99 11.74
N VAL A 175 -7.63 6.25 11.73
CA VAL A 175 -6.30 6.83 11.88
C VAL A 175 -5.93 7.66 10.65
N ALA A 176 -6.29 7.21 9.46
CA ALA A 176 -6.11 7.98 8.22
C ALA A 176 -6.87 9.31 8.24
N ASP A 177 -8.13 9.34 8.70
CA ASP A 177 -8.89 10.58 8.84
C ASP A 177 -8.29 11.51 9.91
N ALA A 178 -7.79 10.96 11.02
CA ALA A 178 -7.08 11.74 12.04
C ALA A 178 -5.81 12.40 11.49
N ILE A 179 -5.01 11.67 10.70
CA ILE A 179 -3.81 12.23 10.03
C ILE A 179 -4.20 13.26 8.97
N ALA A 180 -5.24 13.02 8.17
CA ALA A 180 -5.67 13.96 7.14
C ALA A 180 -6.20 15.29 7.71
N ARG A 181 -6.77 15.25 8.92
CA ARG A 181 -7.18 16.44 9.68
C ARG A 181 -6.00 17.15 10.34
N SER A 182 -4.87 16.48 10.50
CA SER A 182 -3.66 17.13 10.97
C SER A 182 -3.18 18.10 9.87
N ASN A 183 -2.52 19.18 10.29
CA ASN A 183 -1.87 20.12 9.38
C ASN A 183 -0.42 19.71 9.09
N ASP A 184 -0.09 18.43 9.26
CA ASP A 184 1.24 17.89 8.99
C ASP A 184 1.34 17.38 7.55
N GLU A 185 1.94 18.21 6.69
CA GLU A 185 2.15 17.91 5.28
C GLU A 185 2.97 16.64 5.05
N ALA A 186 3.99 16.39 5.88
CA ALA A 186 4.85 15.21 5.74
C ALA A 186 4.09 13.93 6.11
N ALA A 187 3.25 13.98 7.15
CA ALA A 187 2.41 12.86 7.55
C ALA A 187 1.35 12.51 6.48
N VAL A 188 0.67 13.52 5.92
CA VAL A 188 -0.29 13.31 4.83
C VAL A 188 0.41 12.76 3.58
N THR A 189 1.60 13.25 3.25
CA THR A 189 2.42 12.74 2.13
C THR A 189 2.72 11.24 2.31
N ALA A 190 3.18 10.84 3.49
CA ALA A 190 3.45 9.45 3.81
C ALA A 190 2.18 8.58 3.77
N LEU A 191 1.06 9.09 4.26
CA LEU A 191 -0.24 8.40 4.23
C LEU A 191 -0.70 8.14 2.78
N LEU A 192 -0.56 9.13 1.90
CA LEU A 192 -0.92 9.01 0.49
C LEU A 192 -0.03 8.01 -0.25
N GLY A 193 1.27 7.97 0.08
CA GLY A 193 2.24 7.02 -0.46
C GLY A 193 2.10 5.59 0.09
N ASN A 194 1.37 5.41 1.20
CA ASN A 194 1.12 4.11 1.79
C ASN A 194 -0.06 3.40 1.11
N SER A 195 0.26 2.41 0.27
CA SER A 195 -0.75 1.60 -0.45
C SER A 195 -1.61 0.73 0.46
N SER A 196 -1.15 0.44 1.69
CA SER A 196 -1.91 -0.34 2.67
C SER A 196 -2.89 0.50 3.50
N ALA A 197 -2.83 1.83 3.39
CA ALA A 197 -3.68 2.73 4.15
C ALA A 197 -5.11 2.78 3.58
N GLN A 198 -6.09 2.53 4.45
CA GLN A 198 -7.51 2.60 4.13
C GLN A 198 -7.98 4.06 4.22
N VAL A 199 -8.05 4.76 3.08
CA VAL A 199 -8.51 6.15 3.03
C VAL A 199 -9.95 6.17 2.49
N ARG A 200 -10.88 6.75 3.26
CA ARG A 200 -12.29 6.95 2.82
C ARG A 200 -12.37 8.03 1.75
N GLU A 201 -13.41 7.97 0.91
CA GLU A 201 -13.65 8.97 -0.14
C GLU A 201 -13.77 10.38 0.43
N ASP A 202 -14.55 10.58 1.49
CA ASP A 202 -14.68 11.89 2.15
C ASP A 202 -13.34 12.46 2.65
N THR A 203 -12.46 11.59 3.16
CA THR A 203 -11.13 11.99 3.64
C THR A 203 -10.23 12.36 2.46
N LEU A 204 -10.25 11.57 1.39
CA LEU A 204 -9.52 11.85 0.16
C LEU A 204 -10.00 13.16 -0.48
N ASP A 205 -11.31 13.41 -0.48
CA ASP A 205 -11.88 14.63 -1.02
C ASP A 205 -11.39 15.88 -0.28
N ARG A 206 -11.28 15.83 1.04
CA ARG A 206 -10.70 16.94 1.83
C ARG A 206 -9.22 17.15 1.55
N ILE A 207 -8.44 16.08 1.36
CA ILE A 207 -7.04 16.18 0.98
C ILE A 207 -6.93 16.84 -0.40
N LEU A 208 -7.79 16.48 -1.35
CA LEU A 208 -7.82 17.07 -2.69
C LEU A 208 -8.20 18.55 -2.69
N ASP A 209 -9.03 19.03 -1.77
CA ASP A 209 -9.35 20.46 -1.63
C ASP A 209 -8.12 21.29 -1.25
N ARG A 210 -7.21 20.67 -0.47
CA ARG A 210 -5.99 21.30 0.05
C ARG A 210 -4.76 21.03 -0.82
N ALA A 211 -4.78 19.97 -1.63
CA ALA A 211 -3.69 19.56 -2.51
C ALA A 211 -3.10 20.69 -3.37
N PRO A 212 -3.87 21.71 -3.82
CA PRO A 212 -3.31 22.81 -4.59
C PRO A 212 -2.13 23.54 -3.95
N GLN A 213 -2.11 23.59 -2.62
CA GLN A 213 -1.11 24.32 -1.84
C GLN A 213 0.04 23.41 -1.36
N HIS A 214 -0.04 22.10 -1.61
CA HIS A 214 0.85 21.09 -1.07
C HIS A 214 1.45 20.25 -2.20
N GLU A 215 2.51 20.76 -2.83
CA GLU A 215 3.25 20.08 -3.92
C GLU A 215 3.66 18.64 -3.60
N PRO A 216 4.14 18.31 -2.38
CA PRO A 216 4.52 16.94 -2.02
C PRO A 216 3.38 15.91 -2.15
N TRP A 217 2.11 16.34 -2.13
CA TRP A 217 0.96 15.44 -2.21
C TRP A 217 0.67 14.97 -3.64
N HIS A 218 1.13 15.70 -4.66
CA HIS A 218 0.72 15.47 -6.05
C HIS A 218 1.21 14.12 -6.58
N SER A 219 2.49 13.79 -6.38
CA SER A 219 3.07 12.53 -6.85
C SER A 219 2.43 11.29 -6.20
N PRO A 220 2.26 11.23 -4.86
CA PRO A 220 1.52 10.15 -4.21
C PRO A 220 0.06 10.01 -4.67
N LEU A 221 -0.64 11.13 -4.89
CA LEU A 221 -2.02 11.12 -5.36
C LEU A 221 -2.14 10.48 -6.75
N VAL A 222 -1.29 10.89 -7.70
CA VAL A 222 -1.32 10.36 -9.08
C VAL A 222 -0.95 8.89 -9.15
N ARG A 223 -0.02 8.41 -8.31
CA ARG A 223 0.44 7.01 -8.31
C ARG A 223 -0.54 6.05 -7.61
N ARG A 224 -1.64 6.54 -7.03
CA ARG A 224 -2.55 5.71 -6.25
C ARG A 224 -3.33 4.74 -7.14
N PRO A 225 -3.36 3.42 -6.84
CA PRO A 225 -3.93 2.41 -7.75
C PRO A 225 -5.45 2.52 -7.98
N ARG A 226 -6.17 3.11 -7.01
CA ARG A 226 -7.63 3.27 -7.05
C ARG A 226 -7.98 4.70 -6.68
N LEU A 227 -8.34 5.48 -7.69
CA LEU A 227 -8.89 6.82 -7.53
C LEU A 227 -10.31 6.83 -8.07
N PRO A 228 -11.29 7.34 -7.31
CA PRO A 228 -12.63 7.57 -7.85
C PRO A 228 -12.55 8.59 -8.99
N LEU A 229 -13.41 8.46 -10.00
CA LEU A 229 -13.44 9.35 -11.18
C LEU A 229 -13.53 10.84 -10.80
N ARG A 230 -14.27 11.16 -9.74
CA ARG A 230 -14.37 12.53 -9.19
C ARG A 230 -13.02 13.06 -8.69
N ALA A 231 -12.22 12.22 -8.04
CA ALA A 231 -10.87 12.59 -7.59
C ALA A 231 -9.93 12.84 -8.77
N VAL A 232 -10.01 12.01 -9.82
CA VAL A 232 -9.22 12.19 -11.04
C VAL A 232 -9.59 13.51 -11.74
N ALA A 233 -10.87 13.81 -11.87
CA ALA A 233 -11.33 15.06 -12.45
C ALA A 233 -10.84 16.29 -11.65
N ARG A 234 -10.89 16.24 -10.32
CA ARG A 234 -10.37 17.32 -9.45
C ARG A 234 -8.86 17.50 -9.59
N LEU A 235 -8.10 16.40 -9.62
CA LEU A 235 -6.65 16.44 -9.87
C LEU A 235 -6.35 17.03 -11.25
N ALA A 236 -7.06 16.62 -12.30
CA ALA A 236 -6.87 17.11 -13.66
C ALA A 236 -7.22 18.60 -13.78
N SER A 237 -8.30 19.04 -13.14
CA SER A 237 -8.70 20.46 -13.09
C SER A 237 -7.62 21.31 -12.45
N PHE A 238 -7.11 20.88 -11.30
CA PHE A 238 -6.06 21.61 -10.59
C PHE A 238 -4.74 21.65 -11.38
N VAL A 239 -4.28 20.51 -11.92
CA VAL A 239 -3.04 20.48 -12.73
C VAL A 239 -3.18 21.36 -13.97
N ALA A 240 -4.35 21.34 -14.62
CA ALA A 240 -4.64 22.23 -15.74
C ALA A 240 -4.58 23.71 -15.32
N ASP A 241 -5.23 24.10 -14.23
CA ASP A 241 -5.21 25.49 -13.76
C ASP A 241 -3.80 25.97 -13.40
N ASN A 242 -2.97 25.12 -12.77
CA ASN A 242 -1.58 25.45 -12.47
C ASN A 242 -0.71 25.63 -13.73
N LEU A 243 -0.83 24.72 -14.71
CA LEU A 243 -0.11 24.85 -15.98
C LEU A 243 -0.58 26.06 -16.78
N LEU A 244 -1.89 26.34 -16.79
CA LEU A 244 -2.46 27.51 -17.44
C LEU A 244 -1.98 28.82 -16.80
N LYS A 245 -1.83 28.86 -15.47
CA LYS A 245 -1.28 30.02 -14.78
C LYS A 245 0.17 30.29 -15.19
N VAL A 246 1.00 29.24 -15.26
CA VAL A 246 2.38 29.35 -15.77
C VAL A 246 2.42 29.84 -17.22
N LEU A 247 1.46 29.41 -18.06
CA LEU A 247 1.35 29.90 -19.45
C LEU A 247 0.83 31.35 -19.54
N GLN A 248 0.06 31.82 -18.57
CA GLN A 248 -0.44 33.20 -18.50
C GLN A 248 0.62 34.18 -18.01
N ASP A 249 1.54 33.74 -17.15
CA ASP A 249 2.64 34.54 -16.63
C ASP A 249 3.80 34.71 -17.65
N ARG A 250 3.68 34.11 -18.84
CA ARG A 250 4.65 34.19 -19.93
C ARG A 250 4.36 35.39 -20.84
N ASP A 251 5.40 36.19 -21.08
CA ASP A 251 5.31 37.37 -21.95
C ASP A 251 5.34 37.04 -23.46
N ASP A 252 5.70 35.82 -23.84
CA ASP A 252 5.92 35.41 -25.24
C ASP A 252 4.68 34.83 -25.95
N LEU A 253 3.53 34.76 -25.26
CA LEU A 253 2.31 34.18 -25.78
C LEU A 253 1.20 35.24 -25.92
N ASP A 254 0.39 35.13 -26.99
CA ASP A 254 -0.78 36.00 -27.17
C ASP A 254 -1.81 35.74 -26.04
N PRO A 255 -2.17 36.77 -25.24
CA PRO A 255 -3.16 36.63 -24.17
C PRO A 255 -4.52 36.09 -24.65
N ALA A 256 -4.91 36.35 -25.89
CA ALA A 256 -6.16 35.80 -26.46
C ALA A 256 -6.07 34.30 -26.71
N ALA A 257 -4.93 33.81 -27.22
CA ALA A 257 -4.68 32.40 -27.45
C ALA A 257 -4.64 31.60 -26.14
N VAL A 258 -3.98 32.13 -25.09
CA VAL A 258 -3.90 31.48 -23.77
C VAL A 258 -5.28 31.37 -23.11
N ARG A 259 -6.14 32.39 -23.25
CA ARG A 259 -7.53 32.33 -22.76
C ARG A 259 -8.36 31.26 -23.47
N THR A 260 -8.23 31.18 -24.79
CA THR A 260 -8.95 30.20 -25.61
C THR A 260 -8.54 28.77 -25.26
N LEU A 261 -7.23 28.55 -25.06
CA LEU A 261 -6.69 27.27 -24.58
C LEU A 261 -7.20 26.93 -23.17
N ALA A 262 -7.23 27.89 -22.25
CA ALA A 262 -7.72 27.69 -20.89
C ALA A 262 -9.20 27.25 -20.86
N GLU A 263 -10.05 27.89 -21.66
CA GLU A 263 -11.47 27.54 -21.78
C GLU A 263 -11.66 26.15 -22.39
N ALA A 264 -10.92 25.81 -23.45
CA ALA A 264 -10.97 24.49 -24.08
C ALA A 264 -10.53 23.37 -23.12
N VAL A 265 -9.46 23.57 -22.34
CA VAL A 265 -8.98 22.60 -21.36
C VAL A 265 -10.01 22.41 -20.24
N ARG A 266 -10.56 23.49 -19.67
CA ARG A 266 -11.59 23.38 -18.61
C ARG A 266 -12.85 22.66 -19.08
N GLN A 267 -13.38 23.00 -20.26
CA GLN A 267 -14.54 22.30 -20.82
C GLN A 267 -14.29 20.81 -20.98
N ARG A 268 -13.08 20.41 -21.38
CA ARG A 268 -12.74 18.99 -21.59
C ARG A 268 -12.57 18.23 -20.28
N VAL A 269 -12.02 18.87 -19.26
CA VAL A 269 -11.93 18.31 -17.90
C VAL A 269 -13.33 18.16 -17.29
N GLU A 270 -14.21 19.15 -17.43
CA GLU A 270 -15.60 19.09 -16.93
C GLU A 270 -16.43 18.02 -17.64
N GLN A 271 -16.29 17.88 -18.97
CA GLN A 271 -16.94 16.81 -19.73
C GLN A 271 -16.47 15.41 -19.32
N ALA A 272 -15.18 15.26 -18.98
CA ALA A 272 -14.64 14.03 -18.45
C ALA A 272 -15.12 13.75 -17.00
N ALA A 273 -15.39 14.80 -16.22
CA ALA A 273 -15.89 14.70 -14.85
C ALA A 273 -17.39 14.34 -14.76
N GLY A 274 -18.20 14.81 -15.71
CA GLY A 274 -19.65 14.63 -15.73
C GLY A 274 -20.14 13.36 -16.44
N GLY A 275 -19.25 12.60 -17.09
CA GLY A 275 -19.62 11.49 -17.97
C GLY A 275 -19.48 10.10 -17.35
N THR A 276 -20.59 9.39 -17.17
CA THR A 276 -20.62 7.93 -17.22
C THR A 276 -20.30 7.46 -18.65
N ALA A 277 -19.04 7.42 -19.05
CA ALA A 277 -18.58 6.62 -20.19
C ALA A 277 -17.05 6.57 -20.25
N ALA A 278 -16.54 5.35 -20.38
CA ALA A 278 -15.14 5.03 -20.58
C ALA A 278 -14.50 5.85 -21.71
N ARG A 279 -13.59 6.75 -21.36
CA ARG A 279 -12.45 7.14 -22.21
C ARG A 279 -11.19 7.12 -21.36
N GLY A 280 -10.19 6.42 -21.88
CA GLY A 280 -8.84 6.30 -21.30
C GLY A 280 -8.10 7.63 -21.24
N PRO A 281 -6.84 7.61 -20.78
CA PRO A 281 -6.15 8.77 -20.22
C PRO A 281 -5.99 9.90 -21.22
N VAL A 282 -6.03 11.10 -20.66
CA VAL A 282 -5.95 12.41 -21.31
C VAL A 282 -4.74 12.46 -22.24
N ASP A 283 -5.02 12.50 -23.54
CA ASP A 283 -4.04 12.70 -24.61
C ASP A 283 -3.70 14.19 -24.67
N PHE A 284 -2.65 14.59 -23.94
CA PHE A 284 -2.05 15.90 -24.08
C PHE A 284 -0.89 15.82 -25.09
N GLY A 285 -1.22 16.07 -26.34
CA GLY A 285 -0.27 16.64 -27.30
C GLY A 285 -0.01 15.78 -28.53
N ASP A 286 -0.73 16.07 -29.61
CA ASP A 286 -0.10 16.24 -30.94
C ASP A 286 -0.92 17.06 -31.95
N GLU A 287 -1.82 17.95 -31.50
CA GLU A 287 -2.71 18.71 -32.41
C GLU A 287 -2.23 20.13 -32.77
N LEU A 288 -1.00 20.54 -32.39
CA LEU A 288 -0.52 21.92 -32.61
C LEU A 288 0.73 22.10 -33.47
N LEU A 289 1.24 21.05 -34.14
CA LEU A 289 2.32 21.22 -35.13
C LEU A 289 1.96 20.56 -36.47
N ALA A 290 0.96 21.14 -37.15
CA ALA A 290 0.76 20.94 -38.57
C ALA A 290 1.96 21.54 -39.35
N GLY A 291 2.96 20.71 -39.68
CA GLY A 291 4.08 21.21 -40.47
C GLY A 291 5.27 20.29 -40.71
N ALA A 292 5.08 19.01 -41.03
CA ALA A 292 5.95 18.27 -41.97
C ALA A 292 5.47 16.83 -42.15
N ALA A 293 5.40 16.41 -43.41
CA ALA A 293 4.89 15.13 -43.85
C ALA A 293 5.72 13.91 -43.39
N GLY A 294 5.01 12.87 -42.94
CA GLY A 294 5.40 11.46 -42.92
C GLY A 294 4.13 10.62 -42.68
N PRO A 295 3.94 9.44 -43.32
CA PRO A 295 2.66 8.74 -43.25
C PRO A 295 2.50 8.05 -41.89
N GLU A 296 1.76 8.67 -40.99
CA GLU A 296 1.20 8.00 -39.81
C GLU A 296 0.23 6.92 -40.28
N LYS A 297 0.53 5.66 -39.95
CA LYS A 297 -0.44 4.58 -40.06
C LYS A 297 -1.55 4.86 -39.05
N THR A 298 -2.64 5.45 -39.53
CA THR A 298 -3.92 5.52 -38.82
C THR A 298 -4.23 4.16 -38.21
N VAL A 299 -4.16 4.03 -36.89
CA VAL A 299 -4.53 2.80 -36.20
C VAL A 299 -6.05 2.65 -36.35
N GLU A 300 -6.45 1.78 -37.28
CA GLU A 300 -7.85 1.45 -37.55
C GLU A 300 -8.53 1.06 -36.23
N LYS A 301 -9.70 1.64 -35.93
CA LYS A 301 -10.43 1.31 -34.70
C LYS A 301 -10.76 -0.19 -34.70
N PRO A 302 -10.68 -0.89 -33.55
CA PRO A 302 -10.92 -2.32 -33.49
C PRO A 302 -12.26 -2.79 -34.07
N VAL A 303 -13.29 -1.94 -33.97
CA VAL A 303 -14.63 -2.17 -34.57
C VAL A 303 -14.58 -2.13 -36.10
N ASP A 304 -13.89 -1.13 -36.66
CA ASP A 304 -13.77 -0.96 -38.11
C ASP A 304 -12.91 -2.09 -38.70
N ARG A 305 -11.84 -2.47 -37.99
CA ARG A 305 -11.00 -3.63 -38.31
C ARG A 305 -11.79 -4.94 -38.30
N ALA A 306 -12.64 -5.17 -37.29
CA ALA A 306 -13.48 -6.36 -37.21
C ALA A 306 -14.49 -6.43 -38.36
N LYS A 307 -15.18 -5.32 -38.66
CA LYS A 307 -16.13 -5.22 -39.79
C LYS A 307 -15.46 -5.48 -41.13
N ARG A 308 -14.29 -4.88 -41.36
CA ARG A 308 -13.52 -5.07 -42.59
C ARG A 308 -13.09 -6.53 -42.75
N LEU A 309 -12.55 -7.13 -41.70
CA LEU A 309 -12.11 -8.53 -41.72
C LEU A 309 -13.28 -9.52 -41.85
N ALA A 310 -14.46 -9.18 -41.29
CA ALA A 310 -15.68 -9.95 -41.50
C ALA A 310 -16.12 -9.91 -42.97
N LYS A 311 -16.12 -8.72 -43.58
CA LYS A 311 -16.44 -8.53 -45.02
C LYS A 311 -15.43 -9.23 -45.94
N GLU A 312 -14.16 -9.27 -45.54
CA GLU A 312 -13.09 -9.98 -46.26
C GLU A 312 -13.07 -11.51 -45.99
N GLY A 313 -13.93 -12.04 -45.11
CA GLY A 313 -13.94 -13.46 -44.73
C GLY A 313 -12.71 -13.91 -43.92
N LYS A 314 -11.93 -12.97 -43.38
CA LYS A 314 -10.69 -13.22 -42.63
C LYS A 314 -10.87 -13.19 -41.11
N LEU A 315 -12.05 -12.81 -40.62
CA LEU A 315 -12.40 -12.86 -39.21
C LEU A 315 -12.66 -14.32 -38.79
N THR A 316 -11.57 -15.03 -38.47
CA THR A 316 -11.58 -16.47 -38.13
C THR A 316 -11.33 -16.69 -36.64
N GLU A 317 -11.75 -17.85 -36.12
CA GLU A 317 -11.47 -18.25 -34.73
C GLU A 317 -9.98 -18.16 -34.38
N LYS A 318 -9.11 -18.63 -35.28
CA LYS A 318 -7.65 -18.60 -35.10
C LYS A 318 -7.11 -17.17 -34.94
N LEU A 319 -7.67 -16.21 -35.67
CA LEU A 319 -7.28 -14.80 -35.55
C LEU A 319 -7.71 -14.22 -34.20
N LEU A 320 -8.92 -14.56 -33.74
CA LEU A 320 -9.42 -14.14 -32.44
C LEU A 320 -8.65 -14.80 -31.29
N GLU A 321 -8.27 -16.08 -31.42
CA GLU A 321 -7.39 -16.76 -30.46
C GLU A 321 -6.03 -16.07 -30.37
N GLY A 322 -5.40 -15.75 -31.50
CA GLY A 322 -4.13 -15.01 -31.53
C GLY A 322 -4.23 -13.65 -30.84
N SER A 323 -5.27 -12.89 -31.16
CA SER A 323 -5.53 -11.57 -30.55
C SER A 323 -5.79 -11.66 -29.05
N MET A 324 -6.44 -12.74 -28.60
CA MET A 324 -6.68 -13.03 -27.18
C MET A 324 -5.41 -13.46 -26.43
N VAL A 325 -4.43 -14.05 -27.11
CA VAL A 325 -3.10 -14.33 -26.55
C VAL A 325 -2.27 -13.05 -26.45
N GLU A 326 -2.35 -12.18 -27.45
CA GLU A 326 -1.65 -10.88 -27.51
C GLU A 326 -2.25 -9.83 -26.57
N GLY A 327 -3.45 -10.07 -26.02
CA GLY A 327 -4.12 -9.18 -25.08
C GLY A 327 -4.96 -8.08 -25.74
N ASP A 328 -5.20 -8.14 -27.06
CA ASP A 328 -6.06 -7.21 -27.80
C ASP A 328 -7.54 -7.49 -27.55
N ARG A 329 -7.96 -7.20 -26.32
CA ARG A 329 -9.32 -7.41 -25.82
C ARG A 329 -10.35 -6.67 -26.67
N ALA A 330 -10.03 -5.44 -27.08
CA ALA A 330 -10.94 -4.58 -27.82
C ALA A 330 -11.29 -5.19 -29.18
N PHE A 331 -10.30 -5.76 -29.89
CA PHE A 331 -10.55 -6.46 -31.15
C PHE A 331 -11.31 -7.77 -30.97
N VAL A 332 -11.03 -8.54 -29.92
CA VAL A 332 -11.77 -9.79 -29.64
C VAL A 332 -13.25 -9.52 -29.35
N MET A 333 -13.55 -8.47 -28.58
CA MET A 333 -14.93 -8.04 -28.29
C MET A 333 -15.65 -7.57 -29.56
N ALA A 334 -14.96 -6.77 -30.39
CA ALA A 334 -15.49 -6.33 -31.68
C ALA A 334 -15.73 -7.51 -32.63
N GLY A 335 -14.81 -8.47 -32.68
CA GLY A 335 -14.96 -9.69 -33.48
C GLY A 335 -16.12 -10.56 -33.02
N LEU A 336 -16.31 -10.73 -31.71
CA LEU A 336 -17.47 -11.44 -31.16
C LEU A 336 -18.79 -10.72 -31.46
N ALA A 337 -18.82 -9.38 -31.39
CA ALA A 337 -19.98 -8.59 -31.77
C ALA A 337 -20.36 -8.80 -33.24
N GLU A 338 -19.39 -8.73 -34.15
CA GLU A 338 -19.62 -8.95 -35.58
C GLU A 338 -20.04 -10.39 -35.90
N LEU A 339 -19.41 -11.41 -35.31
CA LEU A 339 -19.77 -12.81 -35.58
C LEU A 339 -21.13 -13.19 -34.99
N SER A 340 -21.43 -12.74 -33.77
CA SER A 340 -22.70 -13.04 -33.10
C SER A 340 -23.87 -12.17 -33.58
N GLN A 341 -23.56 -11.09 -34.31
CA GLN A 341 -24.51 -10.04 -34.68
C GLN A 341 -25.20 -9.40 -33.46
N ILE A 342 -24.46 -9.32 -32.35
CA ILE A 342 -24.91 -8.68 -31.12
C ILE A 342 -24.19 -7.32 -31.01
N PRO A 343 -24.90 -6.21 -30.75
CA PRO A 343 -24.29 -4.92 -30.54
C PRO A 343 -23.17 -4.97 -29.49
N LEU A 344 -22.03 -4.35 -29.77
CA LEU A 344 -20.86 -4.34 -28.89
C LEU A 344 -21.19 -3.96 -27.41
N PRO A 345 -22.10 -2.99 -27.11
CA PRO A 345 -22.48 -2.69 -25.73
C PRO A 345 -23.13 -3.87 -24.99
N ILE A 346 -23.87 -4.73 -25.69
CA ILE A 346 -24.49 -5.93 -25.11
C ILE A 346 -23.44 -7.02 -24.91
N VAL A 347 -22.53 -7.18 -25.87
CA VAL A 347 -21.37 -8.09 -25.73
C VAL A 347 -20.52 -7.72 -24.52
N ASP A 348 -20.25 -6.42 -24.33
CA ASP A 348 -19.53 -5.89 -23.16
C ASP A 348 -20.26 -6.20 -21.85
N ARG A 349 -21.60 -6.02 -21.83
CA ARG A 349 -22.43 -6.39 -20.67
C ARG A 349 -22.37 -7.88 -20.37
N ILE A 350 -22.49 -8.74 -21.37
CA ILE A 350 -22.44 -10.21 -21.21
C ILE A 350 -21.09 -10.62 -20.61
N VAL A 351 -19.98 -10.13 -21.16
CA VAL A 351 -18.63 -10.46 -20.67
C VAL A 351 -18.39 -9.89 -19.28
N GLY A 352 -18.89 -8.68 -19.00
CA GLY A 352 -18.79 -8.03 -17.70
C GLY A 352 -19.61 -8.70 -16.58
N THR A 353 -20.55 -9.59 -16.89
CA THR A 353 -21.26 -10.36 -15.85
C THR A 353 -20.38 -11.40 -15.15
N HIS A 354 -19.24 -11.76 -15.75
CA HIS A 354 -18.40 -12.88 -15.30
C HIS A 354 -19.17 -14.21 -15.17
N ALA A 355 -20.31 -14.34 -15.86
CA ALA A 355 -21.16 -15.53 -15.81
C ALA A 355 -20.74 -16.54 -16.89
N PRO A 356 -20.29 -17.76 -16.54
CA PRO A 356 -19.73 -18.70 -17.49
C PRO A 356 -20.77 -19.19 -18.51
N ARG A 357 -22.04 -19.32 -18.13
CA ARG A 357 -23.14 -19.68 -19.02
C ARG A 357 -23.39 -18.61 -20.08
N ALA A 358 -23.47 -17.34 -19.70
CA ALA A 358 -23.72 -16.23 -20.62
C ALA A 358 -22.59 -16.03 -21.64
N VAL A 359 -21.32 -16.11 -21.18
CA VAL A 359 -20.14 -16.01 -22.06
C VAL A 359 -20.08 -17.19 -23.03
N THR A 360 -20.41 -18.39 -22.57
CA THR A 360 -20.47 -19.59 -23.42
C THR A 360 -21.55 -19.45 -24.48
N ALA A 361 -22.73 -18.95 -24.12
CA ALA A 361 -23.82 -18.71 -25.07
C ALA A 361 -23.48 -17.65 -26.13
N LEU A 362 -22.77 -16.58 -25.75
CA LEU A 362 -22.27 -15.56 -26.69
C LEU A 362 -21.32 -16.17 -27.74
N VAL A 363 -20.38 -17.01 -27.30
CA VAL A 363 -19.41 -17.66 -28.19
C VAL A 363 -20.08 -18.68 -29.10
N TRP A 364 -21.06 -19.43 -28.58
CA TRP A 364 -21.89 -20.31 -29.39
C TRP A 364 -22.64 -19.54 -30.48
N ARG A 365 -23.26 -18.40 -30.14
CA ARG A 365 -23.96 -17.55 -31.12
C ARG A 365 -23.03 -16.93 -32.16
N ALA A 366 -21.76 -16.72 -31.81
CA ALA A 366 -20.70 -16.32 -32.74
C ALA A 366 -20.23 -17.45 -33.68
N GLY A 367 -20.75 -18.68 -33.52
CA GLY A 367 -20.39 -19.84 -34.35
C GLY A 367 -18.98 -20.37 -34.09
N LEU A 368 -18.39 -20.05 -32.94
CA LEU A 368 -17.04 -20.47 -32.55
C LEU A 368 -17.07 -21.76 -31.75
N THR A 369 -15.93 -22.43 -31.59
CA THR A 369 -15.85 -23.70 -30.86
C THR A 369 -15.93 -23.53 -29.33
N MET A 370 -16.27 -24.61 -28.63
CA MET A 370 -16.24 -24.64 -27.17
C MET A 370 -14.82 -24.47 -26.59
N ARG A 371 -13.78 -24.80 -27.38
CA ARG A 371 -12.38 -24.53 -27.00
C ARG A 371 -12.13 -23.02 -26.92
N PHE A 372 -12.61 -22.27 -27.91
CA PHE A 372 -12.58 -20.81 -27.85
C PHE A 372 -13.42 -20.30 -26.68
N ALA A 373 -14.61 -20.87 -26.44
CA ALA A 373 -15.48 -20.47 -25.33
C ALA A 373 -14.78 -20.62 -23.97
N ARG A 374 -13.98 -21.68 -23.78
CA ARG A 374 -13.18 -21.87 -22.57
C ARG A 374 -12.10 -20.79 -22.42
N GLN A 375 -11.41 -20.44 -23.51
CA GLN A 375 -10.41 -19.38 -23.49
C GLN A 375 -11.04 -18.01 -23.22
N ALA A 376 -12.18 -17.74 -23.85
CA ALA A 376 -12.96 -16.52 -23.63
C ALA A 376 -13.40 -16.43 -22.16
N GLN A 377 -13.92 -17.50 -21.55
CA GLN A 377 -14.26 -17.48 -20.11
C GLN A 377 -13.06 -17.10 -19.23
N LEU A 378 -11.88 -17.69 -19.47
CA LEU A 378 -10.69 -17.47 -18.63
C LEU A 378 -10.01 -16.13 -18.86
N ARG A 379 -9.83 -15.73 -20.13
CA ARG A 379 -8.99 -14.58 -20.52
C ARG A 379 -9.80 -13.33 -20.84
N LEU A 380 -10.97 -13.52 -21.46
CA LEU A 380 -11.88 -12.42 -21.77
C LEU A 380 -12.80 -12.11 -20.57
N ALA A 381 -13.51 -13.08 -20.02
CA ALA A 381 -14.40 -12.83 -18.88
C ALA A 381 -13.73 -13.00 -17.51
N GLN A 382 -12.41 -13.28 -17.43
CA GLN A 382 -11.67 -13.45 -16.17
C GLN A 382 -12.36 -14.39 -15.14
N ILE A 383 -13.07 -15.41 -15.63
CA ILE A 383 -13.81 -16.36 -14.80
C ILE A 383 -12.81 -17.36 -14.20
N PRO A 384 -12.85 -17.64 -12.87
CA PRO A 384 -11.96 -18.61 -12.25
C PRO A 384 -12.03 -20.00 -12.92
N PRO A 385 -10.90 -20.72 -13.07
CA PRO A 385 -10.89 -22.04 -13.73
C PRO A 385 -11.86 -23.05 -13.13
N LYS A 386 -12.13 -22.96 -11.82
CA LYS A 386 -13.03 -23.86 -11.07
C LYS A 386 -14.51 -23.69 -11.41
N THR A 387 -14.93 -22.49 -11.80
CA THR A 387 -16.35 -22.16 -12.06
C THR A 387 -16.67 -22.11 -13.55
N ALA A 388 -15.66 -22.10 -14.40
CA ALA A 388 -15.83 -22.04 -15.84
C ALA A 388 -16.27 -23.38 -16.44
N LEU A 389 -17.12 -23.30 -17.45
CA LEU A 389 -17.73 -24.43 -18.12
C LEU A 389 -16.74 -25.10 -19.08
N ASN A 390 -16.69 -26.43 -19.04
CA ASN A 390 -15.89 -27.26 -19.93
C ASN A 390 -16.76 -27.87 -21.04
N SER A 391 -16.13 -28.33 -22.11
CA SER A 391 -16.81 -29.05 -23.19
C SER A 391 -17.40 -30.38 -22.72
N ARG A 392 -18.55 -30.74 -23.30
CA ARG A 392 -19.12 -32.09 -23.24
C ARG A 392 -18.46 -32.95 -24.33
N ASP A 393 -18.04 -34.17 -23.97
CA ASP A 393 -17.40 -35.12 -24.89
C ASP A 393 -16.19 -34.57 -25.66
N GLY A 394 -15.50 -33.57 -25.09
CA GLY A 394 -14.27 -32.97 -25.63
C GLY A 394 -14.46 -31.90 -26.70
N THR A 395 -15.62 -31.80 -27.36
CA THR A 395 -15.87 -30.84 -28.45
C THR A 395 -17.19 -30.08 -28.34
N SER A 396 -18.20 -30.68 -27.74
CA SER A 396 -19.56 -30.14 -27.74
C SER A 396 -19.77 -29.11 -26.63
N TYR A 397 -20.73 -28.21 -26.85
CA TYR A 397 -21.18 -27.28 -25.82
C TYR A 397 -21.86 -28.04 -24.66
N PRO A 398 -21.68 -27.61 -23.40
CA PRO A 398 -22.24 -28.30 -22.24
C PRO A 398 -23.73 -27.99 -21.99
N MET A 399 -24.29 -27.00 -22.69
CA MET A 399 -25.69 -26.58 -22.60
C MET A 399 -26.41 -26.91 -23.91
N SER A 400 -27.73 -27.11 -23.85
CA SER A 400 -28.53 -27.25 -25.08
C SER A 400 -28.67 -25.91 -25.81
N ASP A 401 -29.02 -25.97 -27.10
CA ASP A 401 -29.26 -24.77 -27.91
C ASP A 401 -30.38 -23.90 -27.31
N ASP A 402 -31.40 -24.52 -26.71
CA ASP A 402 -32.49 -23.82 -26.00
C ASP A 402 -31.97 -23.09 -24.76
N GLU A 403 -31.11 -23.72 -23.97
CA GLU A 403 -30.50 -23.09 -22.80
C GLU A 403 -29.58 -21.93 -23.20
N MET A 404 -28.81 -22.07 -24.28
CA MET A 404 -27.93 -21.01 -24.77
C MET A 404 -28.73 -19.82 -25.31
N ARG A 405 -29.85 -20.06 -26.00
CA ARG A 405 -30.78 -19.01 -26.41
C ARG A 405 -31.36 -18.28 -25.21
N TRP A 406 -31.87 -19.03 -24.23
CA TRP A 406 -32.45 -18.47 -23.00
C TRP A 406 -31.45 -17.59 -22.22
N GLN A 407 -30.17 -17.97 -22.19
CA GLN A 407 -29.13 -17.12 -21.58
C GLN A 407 -28.96 -15.77 -22.28
N LEU A 408 -29.15 -15.69 -23.59
CA LEU A 408 -28.99 -14.46 -24.38
C LEU A 408 -30.25 -13.59 -24.35
N GLU A 409 -31.44 -14.18 -24.21
CA GLU A 409 -32.70 -13.44 -24.02
C GLU A 409 -32.64 -12.54 -22.78
N PHE A 410 -31.97 -12.96 -21.71
CA PHE A 410 -31.76 -12.13 -20.51
C PHE A 410 -31.04 -10.80 -20.82
N PHE A 411 -30.32 -10.73 -21.94
CA PHE A 411 -29.62 -9.54 -22.40
C PHE A 411 -30.35 -8.78 -23.52
N GLY A 412 -31.59 -9.17 -23.83
CA GLY A 412 -32.42 -8.55 -24.86
C GLY A 412 -32.00 -8.91 -26.29
N VAL A 413 -31.45 -10.11 -26.50
CA VAL A 413 -30.96 -10.55 -27.80
C VAL A 413 -31.94 -11.54 -28.45
N GLU A 414 -32.84 -11.01 -29.28
CA GLU A 414 -33.88 -11.79 -30.00
C GLU A 414 -33.31 -12.60 -31.19
N GLU A 415 -34.15 -13.46 -31.78
CA GLU A 415 -33.82 -14.43 -32.83
C GLU A 415 -33.19 -13.79 -34.08
N LYS A 416 -32.28 -14.52 -34.75
CA LYS A 416 -31.90 -14.22 -36.14
C LYS A 416 -33.07 -14.67 -37.02
N ALA A 417 -33.69 -13.75 -37.76
CA ALA A 417 -34.62 -14.08 -38.82
C ALA A 417 -33.95 -14.87 -39.96
#